data_AF-A0A519WZL7-F1
#
_entry.id   AF-A0A519WZL7-F1
#
_cell.length_a   1.000
_cell.length_b   1.000
_cell.length_c   1.000
_cell.angle_alpha   90.00
_cell.angle_beta   90.00
_cell.angle_gamma   90.00
#
_symmetry.space_group_name_H-M   'P 1'
#
loop_
_entity.id
_entity.type
_entity.pdbx_description
1 polymer ?
#
loop_
_entity_poly.entity_id
_entity_poly.type
_entity_poly.pdbx_seq_one_letter_code
_entity_poly.pdbx_strand_id
1 'polypeptide(L)'
;VKSGKFREDLYYRLNTVPLRIPALHERKEDIFLLFRKFSADFSDKYRSPGIQLEPDAIQILSNYSWPGNVRQLKNIAEQICVLEKERNVTAAAILNYIPNESGSNLPMAINGNTSKEDFTERDILYKVLFDMKKDMMELKKLVAEILQNDGNTSHIMADNTHYINQLYQDVDQKVSHDPQQQQLTIKKPSQSAPVDYNYTHDAEEVEESLSLIDKESDLIKKALKKHKGKRKFAAQELGISERTLYRKIKELNL
;
A
#
# COMPACT_ATOMS: atom_id res chain seq x y z
N VAL A 1 -0.75 -10.45 29.08
CA VAL A 1 -1.36 -10.50 30.42
C VAL A 1 -1.14 -9.20 31.20
N LYS A 2 0.11 -8.75 31.44
CA LYS A 2 0.40 -7.49 32.16
C LYS A 2 -0.26 -6.21 31.61
N SER A 3 -0.50 -6.14 30.31
CA SER A 3 -1.19 -5.02 29.65
C SER A 3 -2.70 -5.25 29.45
N GLY A 4 -3.30 -6.26 30.09
CA GLY A 4 -4.73 -6.60 29.98
C GLY A 4 -5.19 -7.19 28.64
N LYS A 5 -4.35 -7.15 27.59
CA LYS A 5 -4.71 -7.59 26.22
C LYS A 5 -4.88 -9.11 26.03
N PHE A 6 -4.53 -9.92 27.04
CA PHE A 6 -4.58 -11.38 26.93
C PHE A 6 -4.95 -12.00 28.27
N ARG A 7 -5.88 -12.95 28.23
CA ARG A 7 -6.37 -13.66 29.41
C ARG A 7 -5.27 -14.47 30.08
N GLU A 8 -5.21 -14.36 31.41
CA GLU A 8 -4.17 -14.97 32.22
C GLU A 8 -4.32 -16.50 32.32
N ASP A 9 -5.54 -16.99 32.49
CA ASP A 9 -5.85 -18.43 32.55
C ASP A 9 -5.44 -19.17 31.27
N LEU A 10 -5.69 -18.55 30.11
CA LEU A 10 -5.30 -19.09 28.82
C LEU A 10 -3.77 -19.08 28.62
N TYR A 11 -3.09 -18.03 29.09
CA TYR A 11 -1.64 -17.92 29.00
C TYR A 11 -0.95 -19.08 29.73
N TYR A 12 -1.32 -19.34 30.98
CA TYR A 12 -0.72 -20.44 31.74
C TYR A 12 -1.05 -21.82 31.18
N ARG A 13 -2.19 -21.99 30.49
CA ARG A 13 -2.54 -23.25 29.81
C ARG A 13 -1.74 -23.48 28.52
N LEU A 14 -1.40 -22.42 27.79
CA LEU A 14 -0.61 -22.52 26.55
C LEU A 14 0.89 -22.53 26.82
N ASN A 15 1.34 -21.87 27.89
CA ASN A 15 2.75 -21.71 28.22
C ASN A 15 3.31 -22.84 29.11
N THR A 16 2.90 -24.09 28.85
CA THR A 16 3.41 -25.25 29.62
C THR A 16 4.83 -25.63 29.19
N VAL A 17 5.14 -25.57 27.89
CA VAL A 17 6.47 -25.79 27.33
C VAL A 17 6.76 -24.72 26.27
N PRO A 18 7.46 -23.64 26.62
CA PRO A 18 7.76 -22.58 25.66
C PRO A 18 8.79 -23.06 24.64
N LEU A 19 8.45 -23.00 23.35
CA LEU A 19 9.37 -23.22 22.25
C LEU A 19 9.69 -21.87 21.60
N ARG A 20 10.94 -21.40 21.75
CA ARG A 20 11.44 -20.23 21.02
C ARG A 20 11.90 -20.66 19.64
N ILE A 21 11.24 -20.18 18.59
CA ILE A 21 11.70 -20.36 17.22
C ILE A 21 12.72 -19.25 16.93
N PRO A 22 14.00 -19.58 16.67
CA PRO A 22 14.98 -18.55 16.34
C PRO A 22 14.64 -17.88 15.02
N ALA A 23 15.03 -16.61 14.88
CA ALA A 23 14.88 -15.88 13.62
C ALA A 23 15.79 -16.49 12.54
N LEU A 24 15.50 -16.23 11.27
CA LEU A 24 16.25 -16.82 10.17
C LEU A 24 17.72 -16.37 10.15
N HIS A 25 18.01 -15.11 10.50
CA HIS A 25 19.38 -14.61 10.58
C HIS A 25 20.20 -15.21 11.74
N GLU A 26 19.54 -15.79 12.76
CA GLU A 26 20.21 -16.50 13.86
C GLU A 26 20.67 -17.91 13.43
N ARG A 27 20.18 -18.43 12.28
CA ARG A 27 20.51 -19.75 11.71
C ARG A 27 20.93 -19.64 10.24
N LYS A 28 22.10 -19.04 10.00
CA LYS A 28 22.56 -18.69 8.65
C LYS A 28 22.78 -19.91 7.76
N GLU A 29 23.22 -21.02 8.35
CA GLU A 29 23.51 -22.29 7.67
C GLU A 29 22.26 -22.89 7.02
N ASP A 30 21.09 -22.66 7.63
CA ASP A 30 19.81 -23.15 7.13
C ASP A 30 19.29 -22.34 5.94
N ILE A 31 19.75 -21.10 5.74
CA ILE A 31 19.25 -20.21 4.69
C ILE A 31 19.46 -20.83 3.32
N PHE A 32 20.67 -21.33 3.06
CA PHE A 32 21.00 -21.98 1.79
C PHE A 32 20.19 -23.26 1.57
N LEU A 33 20.06 -24.10 2.61
CA LEU A 33 19.31 -25.36 2.54
C LEU A 33 17.82 -25.13 2.29
N LEU A 34 17.24 -24.16 2.98
CA LEU A 34 15.85 -23.73 2.81
C LEU A 34 15.63 -23.18 1.41
N PHE A 35 16.53 -22.32 0.92
CA PHE A 35 16.45 -21.78 -0.43
C PHE A 35 16.48 -22.90 -1.47
N ARG A 36 17.43 -23.84 -1.36
CA ARG A 36 17.53 -24.99 -2.26
C ARG A 36 16.26 -25.85 -2.25
N LYS A 37 15.65 -26.02 -1.07
CA LYS A 37 14.39 -26.75 -0.94
C LYS A 37 13.24 -26.02 -1.65
N PHE A 38 13.12 -24.70 -1.43
CA PHE A 38 12.08 -23.91 -2.07
C PHE A 38 12.27 -23.83 -3.58
N SER A 39 13.49 -23.64 -4.07
CA SER A 39 13.76 -23.60 -5.50
C SER A 39 13.39 -24.93 -6.17
N ALA A 40 13.71 -26.08 -5.55
CA ALA A 40 13.29 -27.38 -6.05
C ALA A 40 11.75 -27.52 -6.10
N ASP A 41 11.04 -27.15 -5.02
CA ASP A 41 9.57 -27.19 -5.01
C ASP A 41 8.94 -26.33 -6.12
N PHE A 42 9.51 -25.15 -6.38
CA PHE A 42 9.02 -24.22 -7.39
C PHE A 42 9.38 -24.66 -8.81
N SER A 43 10.58 -25.22 -9.00
CA SER A 43 10.98 -25.85 -10.26
C SER A 43 10.00 -26.95 -10.66
N ASP A 44 9.60 -27.81 -9.71
CA ASP A 44 8.60 -28.85 -9.95
C ASP A 44 7.21 -28.26 -10.24
N LYS A 45 6.79 -27.27 -9.44
CA LYS A 45 5.47 -26.62 -9.57
C LYS A 45 5.30 -25.89 -10.90
N TYR A 46 6.34 -25.18 -11.35
CA TYR A 46 6.31 -24.37 -12.57
C TYR A 46 6.96 -25.07 -13.77
N ARG A 47 7.33 -26.36 -13.64
CA ARG A 47 8.04 -27.15 -14.66
C ARG A 47 9.26 -26.41 -15.24
N SER A 48 9.93 -25.66 -14.37
CA SER A 48 11.11 -24.88 -14.71
C SER A 48 12.35 -25.68 -14.32
N PRO A 49 13.45 -25.62 -15.07
CA PRO A 49 14.68 -26.30 -14.68
C PRO A 49 15.20 -25.76 -13.34
N GLY A 50 15.88 -26.63 -12.59
CA GLY A 50 16.44 -26.29 -11.28
C GLY A 50 17.39 -25.10 -11.33
N ILE A 51 17.32 -24.25 -10.31
CA ILE A 51 18.22 -23.10 -10.15
C ILE A 51 19.41 -23.50 -9.29
N GLN A 52 20.59 -23.05 -9.70
CA GLN A 52 21.82 -23.15 -8.92
C GLN A 52 22.29 -21.76 -8.52
N LEU A 53 22.72 -21.64 -7.27
CA LEU A 53 23.31 -20.41 -6.74
C LEU A 53 24.83 -20.48 -6.87
N GLU A 54 25.45 -19.41 -7.32
CA GLU A 54 26.90 -19.27 -7.21
C GLU A 54 27.35 -19.04 -5.76
N PRO A 55 28.60 -19.38 -5.41
CA PRO A 55 29.13 -19.18 -4.06
C PRO A 55 28.94 -17.76 -3.51
N ASP A 56 29.14 -16.74 -4.36
CA ASP A 56 28.99 -15.34 -3.98
C ASP A 56 27.53 -14.99 -3.66
N ALA A 57 26.59 -15.59 -4.41
CA ALA A 57 25.16 -15.42 -4.22
C ALA A 57 24.71 -16.03 -2.87
N ILE A 58 25.29 -17.17 -2.49
CA ILE A 58 25.05 -17.82 -1.19
C ILE A 58 25.50 -16.91 -0.04
N GLN A 59 26.65 -16.24 -0.19
CA GLN A 59 27.15 -15.32 0.84
C GLN A 59 26.21 -14.13 1.04
N ILE A 60 25.70 -13.53 -0.05
CA ILE A 60 24.75 -12.41 0.02
C ILE A 60 23.46 -12.85 0.73
N LEU A 61 22.88 -13.99 0.35
CA LEU A 61 21.70 -14.52 1.01
C LEU A 61 21.93 -14.78 2.51
N SER A 62 23.11 -15.29 2.87
CA SER A 62 23.43 -15.63 4.26
C SER A 62 23.70 -14.41 5.15
N ASN A 63 24.16 -13.31 4.56
CA ASN A 63 24.47 -12.07 5.27
C ASN A 63 23.29 -11.11 5.39
N TYR A 64 22.23 -11.32 4.63
CA TYR A 64 21.02 -10.51 4.71
C TYR A 64 20.24 -10.78 6.01
N SER A 65 19.59 -9.74 6.55
CA SER A 65 18.90 -9.79 7.86
C SER A 65 17.59 -10.58 7.84
N TRP A 66 16.92 -10.68 6.69
CA TRP A 66 15.63 -11.35 6.52
C TRP A 66 14.55 -10.90 7.52
N PRO A 67 14.11 -9.63 7.51
CA PRO A 67 13.05 -9.14 8.40
C PRO A 67 11.74 -9.95 8.28
N GLY A 68 11.42 -10.46 7.09
CA GLY A 68 10.28 -11.36 6.86
C GLY A 68 10.57 -12.84 7.09
N ASN A 69 11.73 -13.19 7.65
CA ASN A 69 12.19 -14.56 7.93
C ASN A 69 11.98 -15.50 6.71
N VAL A 70 11.54 -16.74 6.98
CA VAL A 70 11.32 -17.78 5.96
C VAL A 70 10.31 -17.36 4.90
N ARG A 71 9.34 -16.49 5.23
CA ARG A 71 8.34 -16.02 4.27
C ARG A 71 8.98 -15.15 3.19
N GLN A 72 9.87 -14.24 3.57
CA GLN A 72 10.61 -13.41 2.63
C GLN A 72 11.56 -14.27 1.78
N LEU A 73 12.32 -15.18 2.40
CA LEU A 73 13.21 -16.10 1.68
C LEU A 73 12.46 -16.92 0.63
N LYS A 74 11.30 -17.47 1.00
CA LYS A 74 10.45 -18.25 0.08
C LYS A 74 9.96 -17.40 -1.10
N ASN A 75 9.50 -16.17 -0.85
CA ASN A 75 9.02 -15.28 -1.90
C ASN A 75 10.14 -14.91 -2.88
N ILE A 76 11.34 -14.63 -2.38
CA ILE A 76 12.50 -14.35 -3.24
C ILE A 76 12.89 -15.59 -4.05
N ALA A 77 12.92 -16.77 -3.44
CA ALA A 77 13.18 -18.02 -4.17
C ALA A 77 12.15 -18.28 -5.29
N GLU A 78 10.87 -17.98 -5.02
CA GLU A 78 9.80 -18.06 -6.03
C GLU A 78 10.01 -17.08 -7.17
N GLN A 79 10.30 -15.82 -6.85
CA GLN A 79 10.57 -14.77 -7.84
C GLN A 79 11.73 -15.14 -8.74
N ILE A 80 12.86 -15.55 -8.17
CA ILE A 80 14.04 -16.01 -8.92
C ILE A 80 13.66 -17.19 -9.83
N CYS A 81 12.86 -18.15 -9.36
CA CYS A 81 12.43 -19.29 -10.18
C CYS A 81 11.58 -18.91 -11.39
N VAL A 82 10.76 -17.87 -11.26
CA VAL A 82 9.83 -17.46 -12.32
C VAL A 82 10.45 -16.44 -13.28
N LEU A 83 11.27 -15.52 -12.76
CA LEU A 83 11.76 -14.37 -13.50
C LEU A 83 13.14 -14.60 -14.13
N GLU A 84 14.00 -15.42 -13.53
CA GLU A 84 15.33 -15.66 -14.07
C GLU A 84 15.29 -16.57 -15.30
N LYS A 85 15.93 -16.08 -16.37
CA LYS A 85 16.16 -16.85 -17.58
C LYS A 85 17.36 -17.77 -17.41
N GLU A 86 18.40 -17.26 -16.73
CA GLU A 86 19.62 -17.99 -16.45
C GLU A 86 19.43 -18.88 -15.22
N ARG A 87 20.06 -20.06 -15.25
CA ARG A 87 19.92 -21.05 -14.18
C ARG A 87 21.04 -20.98 -13.14
N ASN A 88 22.09 -20.23 -13.46
CA ASN A 88 23.16 -19.87 -12.54
C ASN A 88 22.89 -18.46 -12.05
N VAL A 89 22.47 -18.34 -10.80
CA VAL A 89 22.12 -17.05 -10.21
C VAL A 89 23.35 -16.46 -9.54
N THR A 90 23.82 -15.35 -10.10
CA THR A 90 24.95 -14.55 -9.61
C THR A 90 24.53 -13.70 -8.41
N ALA A 91 25.51 -13.23 -7.64
CA ALA A 91 25.34 -12.25 -6.57
C ALA A 91 24.54 -11.00 -6.99
N ALA A 92 24.83 -10.45 -8.17
CA ALA A 92 24.15 -9.25 -8.68
C ALA A 92 22.66 -9.48 -8.94
N ALA A 93 22.29 -10.66 -9.45
CA ALA A 93 20.90 -11.02 -9.67
C ALA A 93 20.12 -11.04 -8.34
N ILE A 94 20.70 -11.66 -7.29
CA ILE A 94 20.07 -11.69 -5.95
C ILE A 94 19.84 -10.29 -5.39
N LEU A 95 20.80 -9.38 -5.52
CA LEU A 95 20.68 -8.00 -5.03
C LEU A 95 19.53 -7.24 -5.70
N ASN A 96 19.14 -7.60 -6.93
CA ASN A 96 17.98 -6.99 -7.59
C ASN A 96 16.64 -7.42 -6.98
N TYR A 97 16.57 -8.62 -6.37
CA TYR A 97 15.34 -9.14 -5.75
C TYR A 97 15.27 -8.87 -4.25
N ILE A 98 16.42 -8.69 -3.59
CA ILE A 98 16.47 -8.30 -2.19
C ILE A 98 16.20 -6.79 -2.10
N PRO A 99 15.19 -6.34 -1.33
CA PRO A 99 14.98 -4.91 -1.15
C PRO A 99 16.19 -4.29 -0.45
N ASN A 100 16.75 -3.25 -1.07
CA ASN A 100 17.82 -2.44 -0.49
C ASN A 100 17.26 -1.69 0.72
N GLU A 101 17.46 -2.23 1.91
CA GLU A 101 17.16 -1.53 3.17
C GLU A 101 18.19 -0.43 3.50
N SER A 102 18.97 0.02 2.51
CA SER A 102 19.85 1.19 2.58
C SER A 102 19.11 2.52 2.80
N GLY A 103 17.78 2.47 3.02
CA GLY A 103 17.01 3.59 3.55
C GLY A 103 17.38 3.87 5.00
N SER A 104 18.48 4.60 5.19
CA SER A 104 18.74 5.52 6.32
C SER A 104 18.12 5.12 7.68
N ASN A 105 18.52 3.98 8.24
CA ASN A 105 18.46 3.75 9.69
C ASN A 105 19.73 4.26 10.38
N LEU A 106 20.44 5.22 9.76
CA LEU A 106 21.46 5.97 10.48
C LEU A 106 20.72 6.77 11.55
N PRO A 107 20.97 6.51 12.85
CA PRO A 107 20.37 7.33 13.88
C PRO A 107 20.78 8.77 13.62
N MET A 108 19.80 9.64 13.42
CA MET A 108 20.00 11.08 13.46
C MET A 108 20.64 11.38 14.83
N ALA A 109 21.88 11.86 14.82
CA ALA A 109 22.58 12.23 16.05
C ALA A 109 21.84 13.41 16.69
N ILE A 110 20.93 13.10 17.61
CA ILE A 110 20.32 14.09 18.49
C ILE A 110 21.41 14.50 19.48
N ASN A 111 22.00 15.68 19.28
CA ASN A 111 22.81 16.30 20.31
C ASN A 111 21.95 16.44 21.57
N GLY A 112 22.37 15.75 22.63
CA GLY A 112 21.57 15.51 23.82
C GLY A 112 21.21 16.81 24.53
N ASN A 113 19.91 17.09 24.62
CA ASN A 113 19.22 17.44 25.87
C ASN A 113 17.72 17.66 25.62
N THR A 114 16.95 16.60 25.38
CA THR A 114 15.52 16.64 25.73
C THR A 114 14.95 15.24 25.81
N SER A 115 14.68 14.79 27.03
CA SER A 115 13.72 13.72 27.31
C SER A 115 12.34 14.15 26.82
N LYS A 116 11.82 13.54 25.73
CA LYS A 116 10.41 13.55 25.30
C LYS A 116 10.24 12.72 24.02
N GLU A 117 9.96 11.42 24.16
CA GLU A 117 9.66 10.51 23.04
C GLU A 117 8.28 10.74 22.38
N ASP A 118 7.43 11.63 22.92
CA ASP A 118 6.10 11.93 22.34
C ASP A 118 6.00 13.30 21.62
N PHE A 119 7.03 14.15 21.71
CA PHE A 119 6.98 15.48 21.10
C PHE A 119 7.59 15.54 19.70
N THR A 120 8.55 14.67 19.38
CA THR A 120 9.29 14.78 18.11
C THR A 120 8.41 14.51 16.90
N GLU A 121 7.61 13.45 16.90
CA GLU A 121 6.70 13.15 15.80
C GLU A 121 5.57 14.19 15.69
N ARG A 122 5.03 14.62 16.83
CA ARG A 122 3.98 15.65 16.89
C ARG A 122 4.47 17.01 16.40
N ASP A 123 5.69 17.40 16.74
CA ASP A 123 6.30 18.66 16.30
C ASP A 123 6.66 18.62 14.81
N ILE A 124 7.11 17.47 14.30
CA ILE A 124 7.32 17.26 12.85
C ILE A 124 5.98 17.37 12.11
N LEU A 125 4.93 16.70 12.59
CA LEU A 125 3.60 16.76 11.99
C LEU A 125 3.01 18.18 12.04
N TYR A 126 3.20 18.90 13.16
CA TYR A 126 2.79 20.30 13.26
C TYR A 126 3.53 21.20 12.29
N LYS A 127 4.82 20.96 12.06
CA LYS A 127 5.61 21.71 11.07
C LYS A 127 5.05 21.50 9.66
N VAL A 128 4.81 20.25 9.27
CA VAL A 128 4.22 19.91 7.96
C VAL A 128 2.83 20.53 7.79
N LEU A 129 1.96 20.45 8.81
CA LEU A 129 0.63 21.05 8.75
C LEU A 129 0.67 22.58 8.68
N PHE A 130 1.66 23.22 9.32
CA PHE A 130 1.84 24.66 9.27
C PHE A 130 2.33 25.11 7.89
N ASP A 131 3.25 24.37 7.28
CA ASP A 131 3.73 24.64 5.92
C ASP A 131 2.58 24.45 4.90
N MET A 132 1.80 23.36 4.99
CA MET A 132 0.61 23.17 4.15
C MET A 132 -0.43 24.28 4.32
N LYS A 133 -0.62 24.80 5.54
CA LYS A 133 -1.54 25.91 5.80
C LYS A 133 -1.04 27.20 5.13
N LYS A 134 0.27 27.44 5.13
CA LYS A 134 0.89 28.59 4.48
C LYS A 134 0.69 28.50 2.96
N ASP A 135 0.97 27.34 2.37
CA ASP A 135 0.80 27.08 0.94
C ASP A 135 -0.66 27.25 0.51
N MET A 136 -1.62 26.77 1.33
CA MET A 136 -3.05 26.96 1.08
C MET A 136 -3.48 28.43 1.15
N MET A 137 -2.89 29.23 2.04
CA MET A 137 -3.13 30.68 2.07
C MET A 137 -2.55 31.39 0.85
N GLU A 138 -1.36 30.99 0.41
CA GLU A 138 -0.71 31.54 -0.79
C GLU A 138 -1.49 31.17 -2.05
N LEU A 139 -1.95 29.92 -2.16
CA LEU A 139 -2.83 29.48 -3.25
C LEU A 139 -4.17 30.22 -3.24
N LYS A 140 -4.78 30.37 -2.06
CA LYS A 140 -6.03 31.12 -1.93
C LYS A 140 -5.85 32.58 -2.34
N LYS A 141 -4.73 33.21 -1.97
CA LYS A 141 -4.40 34.59 -2.37
C LYS A 141 -4.24 34.69 -3.88
N LEU A 142 -3.49 33.77 -4.49
CA LEU A 142 -3.29 33.73 -5.94
C LEU A 142 -4.61 33.55 -6.70
N VAL A 143 -5.45 32.61 -6.25
CA VAL A 143 -6.76 32.34 -6.86
C VAL A 143 -7.72 33.52 -6.68
N ALA A 144 -7.72 34.16 -5.51
CA ALA A 144 -8.51 35.37 -5.27
C ALA A 144 -8.05 36.54 -6.14
N GLU A 145 -6.75 36.68 -6.38
CA GLU A 145 -6.15 37.72 -7.23
C GLU A 145 -6.49 37.49 -8.71
N ILE A 146 -6.54 36.23 -9.16
CA ILE A 146 -7.01 35.84 -10.50
C ILE A 146 -8.52 36.07 -10.67
N LEU A 147 -9.33 35.80 -9.65
CA LEU A 147 -10.78 36.03 -9.68
C LEU A 147 -11.15 37.53 -9.61
N GLN A 148 -10.31 38.36 -8.98
CA GLN A 148 -10.52 39.80 -8.88
C GLN A 148 -10.06 40.56 -10.13
N ASN A 149 -9.01 40.09 -10.80
CA ASN A 149 -8.55 40.65 -12.07
C ASN A 149 -9.09 39.81 -13.24
N ASP A 150 -10.25 40.21 -13.75
CA ASP A 150 -11.00 39.59 -14.84
C ASP A 150 -10.19 39.51 -16.16
N GLY A 151 -9.28 38.53 -16.24
CA GLY A 151 -8.65 38.07 -17.48
C GLY A 151 -7.28 38.64 -17.88
N ASN A 152 -6.62 39.49 -17.07
CA ASN A 152 -5.28 39.98 -17.40
C ASN A 152 -4.16 39.11 -16.78
N THR A 153 -3.93 37.93 -17.36
CA THR A 153 -2.95 36.93 -16.89
C THR A 153 -1.48 37.26 -17.19
N SER A 154 -1.20 38.35 -17.92
CA SER A 154 0.16 38.70 -18.34
C SER A 154 1.02 39.29 -17.23
N HIS A 155 0.44 39.98 -16.24
CA HIS A 155 1.20 40.61 -15.14
C HIS A 155 1.49 39.62 -13.99
N ILE A 156 0.66 38.60 -13.81
CA ILE A 156 0.77 37.61 -12.72
C ILE A 156 1.99 36.70 -12.91
N MET A 157 2.36 36.42 -14.17
CA MET A 157 3.53 35.60 -14.49
C MET A 157 4.86 36.31 -14.24
N ALA A 158 4.90 37.65 -14.38
CA ALA A 158 6.14 38.41 -14.21
C ALA A 158 6.54 38.51 -12.72
N ASP A 159 5.59 38.88 -11.85
CA ASP A 159 5.86 39.14 -10.43
C ASP A 159 6.08 37.85 -9.62
N ASN A 160 5.50 36.72 -10.03
CA ASN A 160 5.58 35.44 -9.30
C ASN A 160 6.45 34.39 -10.00
N THR A 161 7.44 34.81 -10.79
CA THR A 161 8.39 33.91 -11.50
C THR A 161 9.12 32.96 -10.54
N HIS A 162 9.44 33.42 -9.32
CA HIS A 162 10.21 32.63 -8.35
C HIS A 162 9.41 31.46 -7.75
N TYR A 163 8.13 31.65 -7.47
CA TYR A 163 7.27 30.59 -6.93
C TYR A 163 6.97 29.51 -7.97
N ILE A 164 6.78 29.94 -9.23
CA ILE A 164 6.55 29.05 -10.36
C ILE A 164 7.80 28.17 -10.59
N ASN A 165 8.99 28.77 -10.64
CA ASN A 165 10.23 28.00 -10.83
C ASN A 165 10.52 27.02 -9.69
N GLN A 166 10.17 27.37 -8.45
CA GLN A 166 10.38 26.48 -7.29
C GLN A 166 9.40 25.30 -7.31
N LEU A 167 8.14 25.52 -7.72
CA LEU A 167 7.16 24.46 -7.98
C LEU A 167 7.60 23.52 -9.13
N TYR A 168 8.20 24.06 -10.19
CA TYR A 168 8.72 23.24 -11.30
C TYR A 168 9.92 22.37 -10.86
N GLN A 169 10.83 22.89 -10.04
CA GLN A 169 11.98 22.14 -9.53
C GLN A 169 11.59 20.95 -8.64
N ASP A 170 10.58 21.10 -7.78
CA ASP A 170 10.13 20.03 -6.87
C ASP A 170 9.38 18.90 -7.60
N VAL A 171 8.77 19.20 -8.76
CA VAL A 171 8.13 18.21 -9.63
C VAL A 171 9.17 17.46 -10.45
N ASP A 172 10.18 18.13 -10.99
CA ASP A 172 11.27 17.50 -11.76
C ASP A 172 12.15 16.58 -10.90
N GLN A 173 12.40 16.92 -9.63
CA GLN A 173 13.16 16.04 -8.74
C GLN A 173 12.47 14.71 -8.41
N LYS A 174 11.14 14.61 -8.61
CA LYS A 174 10.38 13.36 -8.41
C LYS A 174 10.22 12.53 -9.68
N VAL A 175 10.61 13.05 -10.84
CA VAL A 175 10.53 12.37 -12.14
C VAL A 175 11.95 12.11 -12.65
N SER A 176 12.66 11.21 -11.98
CA SER A 176 13.89 10.64 -12.50
C SER A 176 13.79 9.14 -12.40
N HIS A 177 13.06 8.50 -13.33
CA HIS A 177 13.35 7.19 -13.91
C HIS A 177 12.40 6.92 -15.10
N ASP A 178 13.01 6.59 -16.24
CA ASP A 178 12.48 6.06 -17.50
C ASP A 178 12.14 7.04 -18.65
N PRO A 179 12.90 7.05 -19.77
CA PRO A 179 12.66 7.93 -20.90
C PRO A 179 11.79 7.27 -21.98
N GLN A 180 10.51 7.02 -21.70
CA GLN A 180 9.49 6.82 -22.73
C GLN A 180 8.10 7.25 -22.23
N GLN A 181 7.58 8.39 -22.74
CA GLN A 181 6.24 8.56 -23.33
C GLN A 181 5.63 9.98 -23.18
N GLN A 182 5.19 10.48 -24.34
CA GLN A 182 3.92 11.19 -24.61
C GLN A 182 3.68 12.59 -24.01
N GLN A 183 3.81 13.61 -24.87
CA GLN A 183 3.29 14.96 -24.65
C GLN A 183 1.75 14.96 -24.61
N LEU A 184 1.17 15.36 -23.48
CA LEU A 184 -0.26 15.64 -23.33
C LEU A 184 -0.59 17.02 -23.92
N THR A 185 -1.18 17.04 -25.12
CA THR A 185 -1.75 18.27 -25.69
C THR A 185 -3.16 18.49 -25.16
N ILE A 186 -3.36 19.55 -24.37
CA ILE A 186 -4.67 19.96 -23.86
C ILE A 186 -5.44 20.64 -25.00
N LYS A 187 -6.51 20.00 -25.51
CA LYS A 187 -7.48 20.63 -26.41
C LYS A 187 -8.53 21.40 -25.60
N LYS A 188 -8.78 22.67 -25.97
CA LYS A 188 -9.88 23.50 -25.46
C LYS A 188 -11.25 22.85 -25.78
N PRO A 189 -12.24 22.87 -24.86
CA PRO A 189 -13.56 22.33 -25.13
C PRO A 189 -14.35 23.24 -26.07
N SER A 190 -14.93 22.66 -27.13
CA SER A 190 -15.88 23.31 -28.03
C SER A 190 -17.29 23.29 -27.41
N GLN A 191 -17.93 24.46 -27.36
CA GLN A 191 -19.34 24.61 -26.98
C GLN A 191 -20.23 23.89 -28.02
N SER A 192 -21.14 23.03 -27.55
CA SER A 192 -22.23 22.48 -28.37
C SER A 192 -23.57 22.83 -27.71
N ALA A 193 -24.53 23.20 -28.56
CA ALA A 193 -25.82 23.81 -28.25
C ALA A 193 -26.77 22.86 -27.49
N PRO A 194 -27.77 23.38 -26.76
CA PRO A 194 -28.67 22.56 -25.94
C PRO A 194 -29.71 21.85 -26.82
N VAL A 195 -29.90 20.55 -26.56
CA VAL A 195 -30.97 19.74 -27.17
C VAL A 195 -32.03 19.50 -26.10
N ASP A 196 -33.23 20.00 -26.37
CA ASP A 196 -34.44 19.77 -25.58
C ASP A 196 -34.88 18.31 -25.68
N TYR A 197 -35.12 17.68 -24.53
CA TYR A 197 -35.88 16.43 -24.45
C TYR A 197 -36.98 16.56 -23.40
N ASN A 198 -38.22 16.62 -23.88
CA ASN A 198 -39.42 16.42 -23.05
C ASN A 198 -39.52 14.94 -22.68
N TYR A 199 -39.52 14.62 -21.38
CA TYR A 199 -39.97 13.34 -20.86
C TYR A 199 -41.11 13.54 -19.84
N THR A 200 -42.15 12.76 -20.06
CA THR A 200 -43.40 12.66 -19.30
C THR A 200 -43.18 12.29 -17.83
N HIS A 201 -43.86 13.00 -16.93
CA HIS A 201 -43.99 12.68 -15.51
C HIS A 201 -44.83 11.41 -15.32
N ASP A 202 -44.19 10.31 -14.93
CA ASP A 202 -44.74 9.32 -14.00
C ASP A 202 -43.71 8.21 -13.75
N ALA A 203 -42.87 8.41 -12.74
CA ALA A 203 -42.16 7.37 -12.04
C ALA A 203 -41.88 7.88 -10.62
N GLU A 204 -42.36 7.19 -9.60
CA GLU A 204 -41.98 7.45 -8.21
C GLU A 204 -40.46 7.26 -8.07
N GLU A 205 -39.73 8.38 -7.98
CA GLU A 205 -38.34 8.37 -7.53
C GLU A 205 -38.32 8.03 -6.04
N VAL A 206 -38.16 6.74 -5.73
CA VAL A 206 -37.59 6.38 -4.44
C VAL A 206 -36.12 6.76 -4.53
N GLU A 207 -35.75 7.88 -3.90
CA GLU A 207 -34.35 8.25 -3.69
C GLU A 207 -33.65 7.11 -2.93
N GLU A 208 -33.09 6.14 -3.67
CA GLU A 208 -32.17 5.17 -3.10
C GLU A 208 -30.93 5.94 -2.66
N SER A 209 -30.86 6.27 -1.36
CA SER A 209 -29.65 6.83 -0.77
C SER A 209 -28.44 5.98 -1.20
N LEU A 210 -27.46 6.59 -1.85
CA LEU A 210 -26.27 5.95 -2.45
C LEU A 210 -25.28 5.40 -1.40
N SER A 211 -25.74 5.18 -0.18
CA SER A 211 -24.95 4.63 0.92
C SER A 211 -24.59 3.18 0.61
N LEU A 212 -23.29 2.91 0.45
CA LEU A 212 -22.76 1.55 0.23
C LEU A 212 -23.14 0.60 1.37
N ILE A 213 -23.28 1.12 2.60
CA ILE A 213 -23.60 0.33 3.79
C ILE A 213 -25.05 -0.17 3.74
N ASP A 214 -25.98 0.69 3.30
CA ASP A 214 -27.40 0.33 3.24
C ASP A 214 -27.68 -0.68 2.13
N LYS A 215 -27.06 -0.48 0.95
CA LYS A 215 -27.12 -1.45 -0.16
C LYS A 215 -26.52 -2.80 0.22
N GLU A 216 -25.44 -2.81 0.99
CA GLU A 216 -24.85 -4.04 1.51
C GLU A 216 -25.81 -4.79 2.44
N SER A 217 -26.48 -4.07 3.35
CA SER A 217 -27.45 -4.67 4.28
C SER A 217 -28.61 -5.33 3.54
N ASP A 218 -29.11 -4.71 2.47
CA ASP A 218 -30.21 -5.22 1.67
C ASP A 218 -29.83 -6.41 0.81
N LEU A 219 -28.61 -6.42 0.27
CA LEU A 219 -28.07 -7.57 -0.45
C LEU A 219 -27.94 -8.79 0.48
N ILE A 220 -27.47 -8.58 1.71
CA ILE A 220 -27.38 -9.64 2.73
C ILE A 220 -28.77 -10.17 3.09
N LYS A 221 -29.78 -9.29 3.29
CA LYS A 221 -31.18 -9.69 3.53
C LYS A 221 -31.74 -10.53 2.38
N LYS A 222 -31.56 -10.05 1.15
CA LYS A 222 -32.05 -10.74 -0.07
C LYS A 222 -31.40 -12.11 -0.23
N ALA A 223 -30.08 -12.22 -0.03
CA ALA A 223 -29.36 -13.49 -0.11
C ALA A 223 -29.80 -14.48 0.98
N LEU A 224 -29.99 -14.03 2.22
CA LEU A 224 -30.47 -14.87 3.33
C LEU A 224 -31.91 -15.36 3.09
N LYS A 225 -32.79 -14.49 2.59
CA LYS A 225 -34.18 -14.85 2.26
C LYS A 225 -34.23 -15.87 1.12
N LYS A 226 -33.42 -15.67 0.07
CA LYS A 226 -33.33 -16.57 -1.10
C LYS A 226 -32.87 -17.99 -0.70
N HIS A 227 -31.91 -18.10 0.21
CA HIS A 227 -31.39 -19.39 0.69
C HIS A 227 -32.07 -19.90 1.98
N LYS A 228 -33.23 -19.36 2.36
CA LYS A 228 -34.00 -19.76 3.55
C LYS A 228 -33.16 -19.78 4.83
N GLY A 229 -32.27 -18.80 5.01
CA GLY A 229 -31.40 -18.68 6.17
C GLY A 229 -30.16 -19.59 6.17
N LYS A 230 -29.91 -20.36 5.09
CA LYS A 230 -28.68 -21.17 4.98
C LYS A 230 -27.47 -20.28 4.68
N ARG A 231 -26.79 -19.85 5.74
CA ARG A 231 -25.66 -18.90 5.73
C ARG A 231 -24.52 -19.29 4.80
N LYS A 232 -24.20 -20.58 4.67
CA LYS A 232 -23.14 -21.08 3.77
C LYS A 232 -23.40 -20.74 2.30
N PHE A 233 -24.61 -20.99 1.81
CA PHE A 233 -24.97 -20.71 0.41
C PHE A 233 -25.15 -19.21 0.15
N ALA A 234 -25.68 -18.47 1.12
CA ALA A 234 -25.78 -17.01 1.05
C ALA A 234 -24.39 -16.35 0.99
N ALA A 235 -23.41 -16.83 1.79
CA ALA A 235 -22.04 -16.32 1.76
C ALA A 235 -21.36 -16.59 0.41
N GLN A 236 -21.58 -17.79 -0.15
CA GLN A 236 -21.06 -18.17 -1.45
C GLN A 236 -21.64 -17.32 -2.60
N GLU A 237 -22.93 -17.01 -2.58
CA GLU A 237 -23.56 -16.13 -3.58
C GLU A 237 -23.07 -14.68 -3.49
N LEU A 238 -22.80 -14.20 -2.28
CA LEU A 238 -22.24 -12.87 -2.04
C LEU A 238 -20.72 -12.80 -2.27
N GLY A 239 -20.06 -13.92 -2.58
CA GLY A 239 -18.61 -13.97 -2.80
C GLY A 239 -17.77 -13.69 -1.55
N ILE A 240 -18.34 -13.85 -0.35
CA ILE A 240 -17.65 -13.59 0.92
C ILE A 240 -17.49 -14.86 1.75
N SER A 241 -16.53 -14.87 2.69
CA SER A 241 -16.38 -15.99 3.62
C SER A 241 -17.57 -16.07 4.58
N GLU A 242 -17.92 -17.28 5.02
CA GLU A 242 -18.98 -17.49 6.02
C GLU A 242 -18.74 -16.64 7.28
N ARG A 243 -17.49 -16.56 7.75
CA ARG A 243 -17.10 -15.75 8.91
C ARG A 243 -17.37 -14.26 8.69
N THR A 244 -17.13 -13.76 7.48
CA THR A 244 -17.41 -12.36 7.11
C THR A 244 -18.91 -12.09 7.13
N LEU A 245 -19.71 -13.00 6.56
CA LEU A 245 -21.18 -12.90 6.58
C LEU A 245 -21.70 -12.88 8.02
N TYR A 246 -21.22 -13.78 8.89
CA TYR A 246 -21.58 -13.82 10.30
C TYR A 246 -21.28 -12.51 11.04
N ARG A 247 -20.10 -11.92 10.78
CA ARG A 247 -19.71 -10.64 11.39
C ARG A 247 -20.65 -9.52 10.93
N LYS A 248 -20.95 -9.43 9.64
CA LYS A 248 -21.82 -8.40 9.08
C LYS A 248 -23.27 -8.52 9.56
N ILE A 249 -23.81 -9.74 9.69
CA ILE A 249 -25.13 -9.97 10.29
C ILE A 249 -25.17 -9.43 11.73
N LYS A 250 -24.10 -9.67 12.51
CA LYS A 250 -24.00 -9.19 13.90
C LYS A 250 -23.82 -7.67 14.00
N GLU A 251 -23.02 -7.08 13.10
CA GLU A 251 -22.79 -5.62 13.07
C GLU A 251 -24.05 -4.84 12.67
N LEU A 252 -24.84 -5.41 11.76
CA LEU A 252 -26.05 -4.78 11.21
C LEU A 252 -27.34 -5.18 11.95
N ASN A 253 -27.26 -6.01 12.99
CA ASN A 253 -28.40 -6.53 13.78
C ASN A 253 -29.54 -7.12 12.92
N LEU A 254 -29.20 -7.96 11.93
CA LEU A 254 -30.16 -8.75 11.14
C LEU A 254 -30.46 -10.10 11.80
#